data_AF-A0A257JAV9-F1
#
_entry.id   AF-A0A257JAV9-F1
#
_cell.length_a   1.000
_cell.length_b   1.000
_cell.length_c   1.000
_cell.angle_alpha   90.00
_cell.angle_beta   90.00
_cell.angle_gamma   90.00
#
_symmetry.space_group_name_H-M   'P 1'
#
loop_
_entity.id
_entity.type
_entity.pdbx_description
1 polymer ?
#
loop_
_entity_poly.entity_id
_entity_poly.type
_entity_poly.pdbx_seq_one_letter_code
_entity_poly.pdbx_strand_id
1 'polypeptide(L)'
;LGGLLFIPAVVSLLLGISHAAKYGLFEAASLAWLAGAAVCLGAWIWRELSVETPLLDVRLLARPEIAWPNIMMVFVALGVYQGGHLMALFGQQPLSTGIGLGLSATMAGFLLLPANILAGVAAPFVSTLIGRYGPRNVARLGCMMMCTSFGLLSVFNGCVAVVLLLLIIQGVGLGITYVTAPTI
;
A
#
# COMPACT_ATOMS: atom_id res chain seq x y z
N LEU A 1 20.95 -11.87 -18.40
CA LEU A 1 19.89 -11.26 -19.24
C LEU A 1 18.58 -11.02 -18.49
N GLY A 2 18.10 -11.93 -17.63
CA GLY A 2 16.84 -11.73 -16.86
C GLY A 2 16.77 -10.39 -16.11
N GLY A 3 17.82 -10.02 -15.36
CA GLY A 3 17.89 -8.71 -14.68
C GLY A 3 17.94 -7.48 -15.61
N LEU A 4 18.42 -7.64 -16.85
CA LEU A 4 18.50 -6.53 -17.83
C LEU A 4 17.14 -6.18 -18.44
N LEU A 5 16.18 -7.11 -18.45
CA LEU A 5 14.82 -6.88 -18.94
C LEU A 5 13.88 -6.42 -17.81
N PHE A 6 14.12 -6.87 -16.57
CA PHE A 6 13.32 -6.49 -15.42
C PHE A 6 13.42 -4.99 -15.09
N ILE A 7 14.62 -4.43 -15.07
CA ILE A 7 14.85 -3.01 -14.76
C ILE A 7 14.10 -2.08 -15.73
N PRO A 8 14.27 -2.17 -17.06
CA PRO A 8 13.53 -1.33 -17.99
C PRO A 8 12.03 -1.59 -17.92
N ALA A 9 11.57 -2.82 -17.69
CA ALA A 9 10.15 -3.12 -17.51
C ALA A 9 9.54 -2.35 -16.34
N VAL A 10 10.19 -2.37 -15.17
CA VAL A 10 9.74 -1.63 -13.97
C VAL A 10 9.82 -0.12 -14.18
N VAL A 11 10.90 0.37 -14.80
CA VAL A 11 11.06 1.81 -15.09
C VAL A 11 9.97 2.30 -16.07
N SER A 12 9.72 1.56 -17.16
CA SER A 12 8.66 1.89 -18.12
C SER A 12 7.28 1.88 -17.48
N LEU A 13 7.00 0.93 -16.58
CA LEU A 13 5.74 0.87 -15.86
C LEU A 13 5.56 2.07 -14.94
N LEU A 14 6.58 2.42 -14.15
CA LEU A 14 6.55 3.57 -13.24
C LEU A 14 6.39 4.89 -14.00
N LEU A 15 7.09 5.05 -15.13
CA LEU A 15 6.96 6.22 -16.00
C LEU A 15 5.57 6.31 -16.63
N GLY A 16 5.02 5.18 -17.09
CA GLY A 16 3.67 5.13 -17.65
C GLY A 16 2.61 5.53 -16.63
N ILE A 17 2.68 5.00 -15.40
CA ILE A 17 1.76 5.38 -14.32
C ILE A 17 1.92 6.86 -13.95
N SER A 18 3.15 7.36 -13.87
CA SER A 18 3.41 8.77 -13.53
C SER A 18 2.92 9.74 -14.60
N HIS A 19 3.10 9.41 -15.88
CA HIS A 19 2.55 10.18 -17.00
C HIS A 19 1.01 10.12 -17.02
N ALA A 20 0.44 8.94 -16.83
CA ALA A 20 -1.01 8.76 -16.78
C ALA A 20 -1.66 9.59 -15.66
N ALA A 21 -1.01 9.68 -14.49
CA ALA A 21 -1.48 10.51 -13.38
C ALA A 21 -1.41 12.01 -13.69
N LYS A 22 -0.44 12.47 -14.51
CA LYS A 22 -0.21 13.89 -14.79
C LYS A 22 -0.98 14.42 -16.00
N TYR A 23 -1.07 13.63 -17.07
CA TYR A 23 -1.60 14.06 -18.37
C TYR A 23 -2.85 13.27 -18.80
N GLY A 24 -3.19 12.21 -18.07
CA GLY A 24 -4.35 11.37 -18.33
C GLY A 24 -3.97 10.01 -18.96
N LEU A 25 -4.83 9.02 -18.70
CA LEU A 25 -4.66 7.64 -19.17
C LEU A 25 -4.76 7.51 -20.69
N PHE A 26 -5.58 8.33 -21.34
CA PHE A 26 -5.83 8.26 -22.79
C PHE A 26 -4.85 9.09 -23.62
N GLU A 27 -3.84 9.70 -23.00
CA GLU A 27 -2.78 10.39 -23.73
C GLU A 27 -1.89 9.36 -24.45
N ALA A 28 -1.48 9.67 -25.69
CA ALA A 28 -0.64 8.81 -26.51
C ALA A 28 0.69 8.44 -25.83
N ALA A 29 1.28 9.37 -25.07
CA ALA A 29 2.52 9.12 -24.32
C ALA A 29 2.30 8.13 -23.16
N SER A 30 1.24 8.30 -22.37
CA SER A 30 0.85 7.35 -21.31
C SER A 30 0.64 5.94 -21.85
N LEU A 31 -0.11 5.82 -22.96
CA LEU A 31 -0.36 4.54 -23.61
C LEU A 31 0.92 3.91 -24.18
N ALA A 32 1.81 4.70 -24.76
CA ALA A 32 3.09 4.20 -25.29
C ALA A 32 3.98 3.64 -24.18
N TRP A 33 4.08 4.32 -23.03
CA TRP A 33 4.84 3.83 -21.88
C TRP A 33 4.23 2.58 -21.26
N LEU A 34 2.91 2.52 -21.11
CA LEU A 34 2.20 1.35 -20.60
C LEU A 34 2.32 0.14 -21.54
N ALA A 35 2.21 0.36 -22.85
CA ALA A 35 2.41 -0.68 -23.85
C ALA A 35 3.88 -1.18 -23.85
N GLY A 36 4.86 -0.27 -23.76
CA GLY A 36 6.26 -0.61 -23.63
C GLY A 36 6.54 -1.46 -22.37
N ALA A 37 5.95 -1.07 -21.24
CA ALA A 37 6.03 -1.83 -19.99
C ALA A 37 5.44 -3.24 -20.15
N ALA A 38 4.28 -3.37 -20.79
CA ALA A 38 3.64 -4.67 -21.04
C ALA A 38 4.49 -5.57 -21.94
N VAL A 39 5.11 -5.01 -23.00
CA VAL A 39 6.02 -5.75 -23.89
C VAL A 39 7.28 -6.19 -23.15
N CYS A 40 7.91 -5.30 -22.39
CA CYS A 40 9.11 -5.64 -21.63
C CYS A 40 8.84 -6.67 -20.53
N LEU A 41 7.72 -6.54 -19.80
CA LEU A 41 7.29 -7.52 -18.81
C LEU A 41 6.97 -8.87 -19.46
N GLY A 42 6.23 -8.88 -20.57
CA GLY A 42 5.91 -10.11 -21.29
C GLY A 42 7.15 -10.82 -21.80
N ALA A 43 8.09 -10.08 -22.40
CA ALA A 43 9.37 -10.60 -22.86
C ALA A 43 10.22 -11.14 -21.69
N TRP A 44 10.22 -10.45 -20.55
CA TRP A 44 10.88 -10.90 -19.34
C TRP A 44 10.27 -12.21 -18.81
N ILE A 45 8.94 -12.27 -18.62
CA ILE A 45 8.23 -13.47 -18.16
C ILE A 45 8.49 -14.65 -19.09
N TRP A 46 8.37 -14.45 -20.41
CA TRP A 46 8.62 -15.50 -21.39
C TRP A 46 10.06 -16.01 -21.30
N ARG A 47 11.03 -15.11 -21.17
CA ARG A 47 12.44 -15.47 -21.04
C ARG A 47 12.69 -16.25 -19.76
N GLU A 48 12.11 -15.82 -18.65
CA GLU A 48 12.26 -16.42 -17.34
C GLU A 48 11.64 -17.82 -17.27
N LEU A 49 10.52 -18.05 -17.98
CA LEU A 49 9.89 -19.36 -18.11
C LEU A 49 10.66 -20.33 -19.03
N SER A 50 11.52 -19.80 -19.91
CA SER A 50 12.25 -20.57 -20.94
C SER A 50 13.68 -20.94 -20.55
N VAL A 51 14.22 -20.38 -19.47
CA VAL A 51 15.61 -20.62 -19.02
C VAL A 51 15.62 -21.66 -17.90
N GLU A 52 16.60 -22.57 -17.91
CA GLU A 52 16.73 -23.66 -16.91
C GLU A 52 17.07 -23.15 -15.51
N THR A 53 17.86 -22.07 -15.42
CA THR A 53 18.22 -21.40 -14.16
C THR A 53 17.67 -19.97 -14.14
N PRO A 54 16.37 -19.78 -13.87
CA PRO A 54 15.78 -18.45 -13.73
C PRO A 54 16.37 -17.72 -12.53
N LEU A 55 16.52 -16.41 -12.67
CA LEU A 55 16.89 -15.47 -11.61
C LEU A 55 15.72 -15.27 -10.62
N LEU A 56 14.48 -15.32 -11.11
CA LEU A 56 13.26 -15.32 -10.32
C LEU A 56 12.27 -16.30 -10.95
N ASP A 57 12.01 -17.43 -10.28
CA ASP A 57 11.04 -18.40 -10.78
C ASP A 57 9.61 -17.82 -10.69
N VAL A 58 9.15 -17.24 -11.81
CA VAL A 58 7.81 -16.67 -11.97
C VAL A 58 6.68 -17.67 -11.69
N ARG A 59 6.96 -18.97 -11.76
CA ARG A 59 5.97 -20.01 -11.42
C ARG A 59 5.68 -20.03 -9.92
N LEU A 60 6.65 -19.63 -9.09
CA LEU A 60 6.44 -19.47 -7.64
C LEU A 60 5.46 -18.33 -7.36
N LEU A 61 5.55 -17.22 -8.10
CA LEU A 61 4.63 -16.08 -7.94
C LEU A 61 3.16 -16.45 -8.20
N ALA A 62 2.91 -17.47 -9.04
CA ALA A 62 1.57 -17.98 -9.33
C ALA A 62 1.04 -18.94 -8.27
N ARG A 63 1.87 -19.43 -7.34
CA ARG A 63 1.41 -20.32 -6.27
C ARG A 63 0.52 -19.55 -5.29
N PRO A 64 -0.61 -20.12 -4.84
CA PRO A 64 -1.53 -19.44 -3.92
C PRO A 64 -0.86 -18.92 -2.65
N GLU A 65 0.15 -19.62 -2.14
CA GLU A 65 0.93 -19.21 -0.96
C GLU A 65 1.67 -17.89 -1.16
N ILE A 66 2.08 -17.56 -2.39
CA ILE A 66 2.82 -16.33 -2.71
C ILE A 66 1.89 -15.30 -3.34
N ALA A 67 0.95 -15.74 -4.17
CA ALA A 67 0.01 -14.86 -4.87
C ALA A 67 -0.93 -14.13 -3.90
N TRP A 68 -1.51 -14.81 -2.91
CA TRP A 68 -2.49 -14.18 -2.01
C TRP A 68 -1.91 -13.09 -1.12
N PRO A 69 -0.76 -13.27 -0.45
CA PRO A 69 -0.13 -12.19 0.31
C PRO A 69 0.26 -11.01 -0.57
N ASN A 70 0.78 -11.26 -1.78
CA ASN A 70 1.12 -10.19 -2.72
C ASN A 70 -0.10 -9.41 -3.19
N ILE A 71 -1.19 -10.09 -3.55
CA ILE A 71 -2.46 -9.44 -3.93
C ILE A 71 -2.99 -8.60 -2.77
N MET A 72 -2.96 -9.13 -1.54
CA MET A 72 -3.35 -8.38 -0.35
C MET A 72 -2.49 -7.12 -0.19
N MET A 73 -1.16 -7.22 -0.35
CA MET A 73 -0.27 -6.06 -0.27
C MET A 73 -0.51 -5.03 -1.38
N VAL A 74 -0.87 -5.45 -2.59
CA VAL A 74 -1.28 -4.54 -3.66
C VAL A 74 -2.51 -3.72 -3.24
N PHE A 75 -3.55 -4.37 -2.70
CA PHE A 75 -4.73 -3.65 -2.21
C PHE A 75 -4.40 -2.69 -1.06
N VAL A 76 -3.51 -3.09 -0.14
CA VAL A 76 -3.04 -2.24 0.95
C VAL A 76 -2.26 -1.03 0.42
N ALA A 77 -1.41 -1.23 -0.59
CA ALA A 77 -0.68 -0.16 -1.27
C ALA A 77 -1.63 0.83 -1.98
N LEU A 78 -2.64 0.33 -2.67
CA LEU A 78 -3.60 1.16 -3.40
C LEU A 78 -4.54 1.93 -2.46
N GLY A 79 -4.90 1.36 -1.31
CA GLY A 79 -5.83 1.98 -0.35
C GLY A 79 -5.13 2.75 0.76
N VAL A 80 -4.42 2.02 1.63
CA VAL A 80 -3.99 2.53 2.94
C VAL A 80 -2.88 3.56 2.83
N TYR A 81 -1.94 3.35 1.92
CA TYR A 81 -0.85 4.31 1.69
C TYR A 81 -1.34 5.67 1.20
N GLN A 82 -2.47 5.72 0.51
CA GLN A 82 -3.09 6.97 0.11
C GLN A 82 -3.71 7.72 1.28
N GLY A 83 -4.13 7.03 2.35
CA GLY A 83 -4.70 7.69 3.53
C GLY A 83 -3.74 8.59 4.26
N GLY A 84 -2.49 8.16 4.45
CA GLY A 84 -1.48 9.02 5.06
C GLY A 84 -1.29 10.33 4.27
N HIS A 85 -1.26 10.22 2.94
CA HIS A 85 -1.16 11.37 2.05
C HIS A 85 -2.39 12.27 2.13
N LEU A 86 -3.58 11.68 2.01
CA LEU A 86 -4.86 12.40 2.10
C LEU A 86 -5.00 13.10 3.44
N MET A 87 -4.64 12.45 4.55
CA MET A 87 -4.75 13.02 5.90
C MET A 87 -3.77 14.15 6.13
N ALA A 88 -2.55 14.05 5.62
CA ALA A 88 -1.62 15.18 5.63
C ALA A 88 -2.20 16.37 4.85
N LEU A 89 -2.85 16.12 3.72
CA LEU A 89 -3.50 17.14 2.90
C LEU A 89 -4.70 17.77 3.63
N PHE A 90 -5.61 16.95 4.16
CA PHE A 90 -6.80 17.37 4.91
C PHE A 90 -6.43 18.14 6.17
N GLY A 91 -5.42 17.67 6.92
CA GLY A 91 -4.94 18.35 8.11
C GLY A 91 -4.44 19.77 7.80
N GLN A 92 -3.77 19.93 6.67
CA GLN A 92 -3.20 21.21 6.22
C GLN A 92 -4.21 22.13 5.49
N GLN A 93 -5.37 21.63 5.09
CA GLN A 93 -6.35 22.46 4.41
C GLN A 93 -6.88 23.56 5.35
N PRO A 94 -7.07 24.79 4.84
CA PRO A 94 -7.59 25.90 5.64
C PRO A 94 -8.97 25.59 6.21
N LEU A 95 -9.27 26.07 7.42
CA LEU A 95 -10.60 25.96 8.05
C LEU A 95 -11.72 26.53 7.17
N SER A 96 -11.41 27.48 6.27
CA SER A 96 -12.35 28.07 5.32
C SER A 96 -12.90 27.08 4.29
N THR A 97 -12.28 25.92 4.09
CA THR A 97 -12.83 24.86 3.22
C THR A 97 -13.95 24.06 3.90
N GLY A 98 -14.21 24.27 5.19
CA GLY A 98 -15.25 23.60 5.97
C GLY A 98 -14.94 22.15 6.36
N ILE A 99 -13.83 21.59 5.87
CA ILE A 99 -13.43 20.18 6.06
C ILE A 99 -11.98 20.09 6.60
N GLY A 100 -11.16 21.13 6.38
CA GLY A 100 -9.75 21.15 6.80
C GLY A 100 -9.55 21.49 8.29
N LEU A 101 -8.51 20.90 8.90
CA LEU A 101 -8.17 21.16 10.31
C LEU A 101 -7.33 22.44 10.52
N GLY A 102 -6.91 23.11 9.45
CA GLY A 102 -6.12 24.34 9.51
C GLY A 102 -4.75 24.19 10.16
N LEU A 103 -4.20 22.97 10.21
CA LEU A 103 -2.93 22.68 10.88
C LEU A 103 -1.76 23.11 10.01
N SER A 104 -0.66 23.54 10.65
CA SER A 104 0.61 23.68 9.96
C SER A 104 1.14 22.31 9.51
N ALA A 105 2.02 22.27 8.50
CA ALA A 105 2.67 21.03 8.08
C ALA A 105 3.37 20.30 9.24
N THR A 106 3.97 21.05 10.17
CA THR A 106 4.59 20.53 11.39
C THR A 106 3.56 19.85 12.30
N MET A 107 2.41 20.50 12.56
CA MET A 107 1.36 19.93 13.40
C MET A 107 0.66 18.74 12.74
N ALA A 108 0.49 18.73 11.42
CA ALA A 108 0.00 17.56 10.69
C ALA A 108 0.96 16.37 10.83
N GLY A 109 2.28 16.60 10.78
CA GLY A 109 3.30 15.58 11.07
C GLY A 109 3.21 15.05 12.51
N PHE A 110 3.03 15.95 13.49
CA PHE A 110 2.80 15.56 14.89
C PHE A 110 1.51 14.79 15.11
N LEU A 111 0.46 15.01 14.31
CA LEU A 111 -0.79 14.25 14.36
C LEU A 111 -0.57 12.79 13.94
N LEU A 112 0.31 12.55 12.95
CA LEU A 112 0.60 11.23 12.41
C LEU A 112 1.62 10.44 13.26
N LEU A 113 2.49 11.15 13.99
CA LEU A 113 3.56 10.55 14.80
C LEU A 113 3.06 9.53 15.84
N PRO A 114 2.08 9.84 16.71
CA PRO A 114 1.57 8.90 17.71
C PRO A 114 0.99 7.63 17.08
N ALA A 115 0.27 7.77 15.96
CA ALA A 115 -0.31 6.65 15.25
C ALA A 115 0.77 5.67 14.76
N ASN A 116 1.86 6.20 14.18
CA ASN A 116 2.97 5.39 13.69
C ASN A 116 3.79 4.75 14.83
N ILE A 117 4.02 5.48 15.93
CA ILE A 117 4.73 4.95 17.11
C ILE A 117 3.94 3.79 17.72
N LEU A 118 2.63 4.00 17.95
CA LEU A 118 1.77 2.97 18.53
C LEU A 118 1.63 1.76 17.61
N ALA A 119 1.59 1.96 16.29
CA ALA A 119 1.64 0.87 15.32
C ALA A 119 2.93 0.04 15.45
N GLY A 120 4.08 0.70 15.60
CA GLY A 120 5.36 0.02 15.82
C GLY A 120 5.42 -0.73 17.15
N VAL A 121 4.92 -0.13 18.23
CA VAL A 121 4.84 -0.75 19.57
C VAL A 121 3.87 -1.94 19.59
N ALA A 122 2.85 -1.94 18.73
CA ALA A 122 1.92 -3.06 18.62
C ALA A 122 2.56 -4.32 17.98
N ALA A 123 3.68 -4.19 17.25
CA ALA A 123 4.28 -5.28 16.47
C ALA A 123 4.60 -6.58 17.27
N PRO A 124 5.16 -6.53 18.50
CA PRO A 124 5.42 -7.74 19.29
C PRO A 124 4.13 -8.44 19.77
N PHE A 125 3.05 -7.69 19.93
CA PHE A 125 1.75 -8.27 20.28
C PHE A 125 1.16 -9.03 19.10
N VAL A 126 1.42 -8.56 17.88
CA VAL A 126 0.98 -9.24 16.65
C VAL A 126 1.62 -10.63 16.52
N SER A 127 2.93 -10.76 16.72
CA SER A 127 3.61 -12.07 16.62
C SER A 127 3.04 -13.10 17.60
N THR A 128 2.71 -12.64 18.81
CA THR A 128 2.03 -13.46 19.83
C THR A 128 0.61 -13.88 19.38
N LEU A 129 -0.13 -12.95 18.75
CA LEU A 129 -1.46 -13.20 18.19
C LEU A 129 -1.41 -14.22 17.05
N ILE A 130 -0.41 -14.14 16.18
CA ILE A 130 -0.18 -15.09 15.07
C ILE A 130 0.02 -16.50 15.62
N GLY A 131 0.84 -16.65 16.67
CA GLY A 131 1.08 -17.94 17.32
C GLY A 131 -0.17 -18.57 17.95
N ARG A 132 -1.17 -17.76 18.36
CA ARG A 132 -2.41 -18.26 18.97
C ARG A 132 -3.56 -18.49 17.99
N TYR A 133 -3.75 -17.60 17.02
CA TYR A 133 -4.94 -17.59 16.15
C TYR A 133 -4.65 -17.92 14.69
N GLY A 134 -3.37 -18.08 14.34
CA GLY A 134 -2.90 -18.36 12.98
C GLY A 134 -2.76 -17.10 12.11
N PRO A 135 -1.81 -17.09 11.17
CA PRO A 135 -1.45 -15.90 10.37
C PRO A 135 -2.61 -15.38 9.52
N ARG A 136 -3.42 -16.28 8.94
CA ARG A 136 -4.55 -15.91 8.07
C ARG A 136 -5.67 -15.18 8.80
N ASN A 137 -5.98 -15.56 10.03
CA ASN A 137 -7.02 -14.89 10.82
C ASN A 137 -6.54 -13.52 11.32
N VAL A 138 -5.27 -13.43 11.70
CA VAL A 138 -4.65 -12.18 12.13
C VAL A 138 -4.53 -11.19 10.96
N ALA A 139 -4.21 -11.66 9.75
CA ALA A 139 -4.21 -10.82 8.54
C ALA A 139 -5.61 -10.25 8.23
N ARG A 140 -6.66 -11.08 8.35
CA ARG A 140 -8.06 -10.63 8.19
C ARG A 140 -8.43 -9.55 9.20
N LEU A 141 -8.01 -9.71 10.46
CA LEU A 141 -8.22 -8.71 11.50
C LEU A 141 -7.56 -7.38 11.13
N GLY A 142 -6.30 -7.40 10.69
CA GLY A 142 -5.59 -6.21 10.23
C GLY A 142 -6.32 -5.51 9.08
N CYS A 143 -6.76 -6.27 8.08
CA CYS A 143 -7.55 -5.74 6.96
C CYS A 143 -8.87 -5.12 7.41
N MET A 144 -9.61 -5.77 8.32
CA MET A 144 -10.86 -5.24 8.87
C MET A 144 -10.64 -3.95 9.66
N MET A 145 -9.57 -3.87 10.45
CA MET A 145 -9.21 -2.65 11.19
C MET A 145 -8.93 -1.48 10.23
N MET A 146 -8.20 -1.74 9.14
CA MET A 146 -7.92 -0.71 8.13
C MET A 146 -9.20 -0.28 7.40
N CYS A 147 -10.02 -1.20 6.93
CA CYS A 147 -11.28 -0.89 6.24
C CYS A 147 -12.26 -0.12 7.12
N THR A 148 -12.44 -0.54 8.37
CA THR A 148 -13.34 0.13 9.32
C THR A 148 -12.83 1.51 9.70
N SER A 149 -11.52 1.66 9.94
CA SER A 149 -10.92 2.97 10.23
C SER A 149 -11.16 3.96 9.09
N PHE A 150 -10.82 3.60 7.85
CA PHE A 150 -11.05 4.47 6.70
C PHE A 150 -12.53 4.77 6.45
N GLY A 151 -13.39 3.76 6.56
CA GLY A 151 -14.84 3.94 6.39
C GLY A 151 -15.41 4.94 7.41
N LEU A 152 -15.00 4.81 8.67
CA LEU A 152 -15.41 5.74 9.73
C LEU A 152 -14.81 7.13 9.54
N LEU A 153 -13.57 7.23 9.06
CA LEU A 153 -12.91 8.52 8.82
C LEU A 153 -13.60 9.33 7.72
N SER A 154 -14.25 8.67 6.76
CA SER A 154 -15.07 9.31 5.73
C SER A 154 -16.32 10.01 6.30
N VAL A 155 -16.79 9.60 7.49
CA VAL A 155 -18.02 10.11 8.12
C VAL A 155 -17.69 10.99 9.34
N PHE A 156 -16.69 10.61 10.14
CA PHE A 156 -16.35 11.20 11.43
C PHE A 156 -15.00 11.94 11.40
N ASN A 157 -14.90 12.98 10.58
CA ASN A 157 -13.69 13.81 10.46
C ASN A 157 -13.72 15.13 11.24
N GLY A 158 -14.84 15.47 11.90
CA GLY A 158 -15.01 16.75 12.60
C GLY A 158 -14.30 16.87 13.95
N CYS A 159 -13.80 15.78 14.53
CA CYS A 159 -13.13 15.78 15.84
C CYS A 159 -11.70 15.21 15.73
N VAL A 160 -10.71 16.03 16.11
CA VAL A 160 -9.28 15.65 16.07
C VAL A 160 -8.99 14.39 16.87
N ALA A 161 -9.63 14.20 18.03
CA ALA A 161 -9.42 13.02 18.87
C ALA A 161 -9.93 11.73 18.19
N VAL A 162 -11.07 11.81 17.48
CA VAL A 162 -11.62 10.68 16.72
C VAL A 162 -10.71 10.36 15.54
N VAL A 163 -10.26 11.38 14.80
CA VAL A 163 -9.30 11.21 13.71
C VAL A 163 -8.02 10.53 14.19
N LEU A 164 -7.44 10.99 15.30
CA LEU A 164 -6.25 10.38 15.91
C LEU A 164 -6.47 8.91 16.26
N LEU A 165 -7.58 8.59 16.92
CA LEU A 165 -7.91 7.21 17.30
C LEU A 165 -8.07 6.30 16.08
N LEU A 166 -8.75 6.78 15.03
CA LEU A 166 -8.91 6.03 13.79
C LEU A 166 -7.56 5.84 13.08
N LEU A 167 -6.67 6.83 13.08
CA LEU A 167 -5.32 6.72 12.53
C LEU A 167 -4.47 5.71 13.30
N ILE A 168 -4.60 5.65 14.62
CA ILE A 168 -3.93 4.63 15.44
C ILE A 168 -4.45 3.23 15.04
N ILE A 169 -5.77 3.04 14.95
CA ILE A 169 -6.37 1.75 14.55
C ILE A 169 -5.89 1.34 13.16
N GLN A 170 -5.82 2.28 12.21
CA GLN A 170 -5.30 2.05 10.87
C GLN A 170 -3.84 1.62 10.90
N GLY A 171 -2.99 2.37 11.61
CA GLY A 171 -1.56 2.07 11.73
C GLY A 171 -1.30 0.69 12.33
N VAL A 172 -2.03 0.34 13.39
CA VAL A 172 -1.97 -1.00 14.00
C VAL A 172 -2.41 -2.08 13.00
N GLY A 173 -3.51 -1.86 12.28
CA GLY A 173 -3.99 -2.79 11.24
C GLY A 173 -2.97 -2.98 10.11
N LEU A 174 -2.28 -1.91 9.71
CA LEU A 174 -1.21 -1.95 8.72
C LEU A 174 0.00 -2.74 9.23
N GLY A 175 0.43 -2.48 10.47
CA GLY A 175 1.52 -3.23 11.12
C GLY A 175 1.22 -4.73 11.22
N ILE A 176 -0.01 -5.10 11.59
CA ILE A 176 -0.48 -6.49 11.61
C ILE A 176 -0.32 -7.16 10.24
N THR A 177 -0.75 -6.45 9.20
CA THR A 177 -0.75 -6.93 7.82
C THR A 177 0.68 -7.12 7.30
N TYR A 178 1.60 -6.23 7.65
CA TYR A 178 3.03 -6.36 7.31
C TYR A 178 3.70 -7.57 7.96
N VAL A 179 3.43 -7.80 9.25
CA VAL A 179 4.01 -8.93 9.99
C VAL A 179 3.43 -10.26 9.50
N THR A 180 2.15 -10.27 9.12
CA THR A 180 1.48 -11.51 8.67
C THR A 180 1.81 -11.88 7.22
N ALA A 181 2.04 -10.91 6.32
CA ALA A 181 2.26 -11.16 4.89
C ALA A 181 3.30 -12.25 4.54
N PRO A 182 4.48 -12.35 5.17
CA PRO A 182 5.43 -13.43 4.87
C PRO A 182 5.07 -14.78 5.52
N THR A 183 4.05 -14.84 6.38
CA THR A 183 3.69 -16.01 7.19
C THR A 183 2.37 -16.68 6.79
N ILE A 184 1.61 -16.09 5.86
CA ILE A 184 0.32 -16.63 5.37
C ILE A 184 0.56 -17.68 4.27
#